data_AF-A0A2E7TAB2-F1
#
_entry.id   AF-A0A2E7TAB2-F1
#
_cell.length_a   1.000
_cell.length_b   1.000
_cell.length_c   1.000
_cell.angle_alpha   90.00
_cell.angle_beta   90.00
_cell.angle_gamma   90.00
#
_symmetry.space_group_name_H-M   'P 1'
#
loop_
_entity.id
_entity.type
_entity.pdbx_description
1 polymer ?
#
loop_
_entity_poly.entity_id
_entity_poly.type
_entity_poly.pdbx_seq_one_letter_code
_entity_poly.pdbx_strand_id
1 'polypeptide(L)'
;MIQAQSGGLHQWFFLPLFPLFLVYLISGVAETNRAPFDVSEGESEIVAGFHVDYSGMGFAAFFLAEYANMLMISALTVILFLGGWNPLFDFPPFTWLPGLFWFLAKLSVVAFLFLWFRATFPRYRYDQIMRLGWKVFIPVTLIWIAVIGVFKFFTPFGVIFS
;
A
#
# COMPACT_ATOMS: atom_id res chain seq x y z
N MET A 1 10.66 -3.25 13.27
CA MET A 1 10.37 -3.12 11.82
C MET A 1 11.07 -1.92 11.20
N ILE A 2 10.80 -0.68 11.62
CA ILE A 2 11.50 0.50 11.05
C ILE A 2 13.01 0.49 11.37
N GLN A 3 13.36 0.06 12.59
CA GLN A 3 14.76 -0.15 13.00
C GLN A 3 15.46 -1.30 12.28
N ALA A 4 14.70 -2.22 11.68
CA ALA A 4 15.28 -3.29 10.83
C ALA A 4 15.65 -2.76 9.43
N GLN A 5 15.09 -1.61 9.04
CA GLN A 5 15.29 -0.97 7.75
C GLN A 5 16.27 0.22 7.84
N SER A 6 17.08 0.28 8.92
CA SER A 6 18.04 1.37 9.15
C SER A 6 19.43 1.01 8.60
N GLY A 7 19.71 1.44 7.37
CA GLY A 7 21.03 1.36 6.74
C GLY A 7 21.02 1.73 5.26
N GLY A 8 20.17 2.70 4.88
CA GLY A 8 20.02 3.21 3.52
C GLY A 8 19.09 2.37 2.63
N LEU A 9 18.99 2.75 1.35
CA LEU A 9 18.05 2.18 0.37
C LEU A 9 18.14 0.66 0.23
N HIS A 10 19.34 0.08 0.38
CA HIS A 10 19.57 -1.34 0.16
C HIS A 10 18.94 -2.25 1.23
N GLN A 11 18.65 -1.71 2.42
CA GLN A 11 18.02 -2.45 3.52
C GLN A 11 16.51 -2.22 3.60
N TRP A 12 15.95 -1.37 2.73
CA TRP A 12 14.52 -1.14 2.71
C TRP A 12 13.83 -2.36 2.13
N PHE A 13 12.79 -2.83 2.83
CA PHE A 13 12.06 -4.03 2.46
C PHE A 13 11.40 -3.95 1.08
N PHE A 14 11.27 -2.76 0.48
CA PHE A 14 10.90 -2.61 -0.92
C PHE A 14 11.77 -3.41 -1.91
N LEU A 15 13.10 -3.42 -1.75
CA LEU A 15 14.02 -4.09 -2.68
C LEU A 15 13.98 -5.62 -2.58
N PRO A 16 14.15 -6.23 -1.40
CA PRO A 16 14.13 -7.69 -1.26
C PRO A 16 12.70 -8.27 -1.29
N LEU A 17 11.69 -7.51 -0.87
CA LEU A 17 10.28 -7.93 -0.87
C LEU A 17 9.48 -7.31 -2.01
N PHE A 18 10.12 -6.96 -3.14
CA PHE A 18 9.47 -6.22 -4.23
C PHE A 18 8.15 -6.85 -4.72
N PRO A 19 8.05 -8.19 -4.93
CA PRO A 19 6.77 -8.80 -5.30
C PRO A 19 5.69 -8.72 -4.23
N LEU A 20 6.06 -8.83 -2.95
CA LEU A 20 5.11 -8.66 -1.84
C LEU A 20 4.67 -7.21 -1.70
N PHE A 21 5.56 -6.25 -1.94
CA PHE A 21 5.21 -4.84 -1.99
C PHE A 21 4.16 -4.56 -3.08
N LEU A 22 4.34 -5.11 -4.29
CA LEU A 22 3.35 -4.96 -5.37
C LEU A 22 2.00 -5.58 -5.00
N VAL A 23 2.00 -6.80 -4.45
CA VAL A 23 0.75 -7.44 -4.00
C VAL A 23 0.09 -6.61 -2.90
N TYR A 24 0.85 -6.11 -1.93
CA TYR A 24 0.33 -5.27 -0.85
C TYR A 24 -0.25 -3.97 -1.39
N LEU A 25 0.44 -3.31 -2.32
CA LEU A 25 -0.02 -2.07 -2.92
C LEU A 25 -1.32 -2.29 -3.70
N ILE A 26 -1.39 -3.32 -4.55
CA ILE A 26 -2.60 -3.60 -5.34
C ILE A 26 -3.76 -4.04 -4.43
N SER A 27 -3.48 -4.84 -3.41
CA SER A 27 -4.46 -5.24 -2.40
C SER A 27 -4.96 -4.03 -1.59
N GLY A 28 -4.09 -3.09 -1.26
CA GLY A 28 -4.45 -1.84 -0.58
C GLY A 28 -5.39 -0.98 -1.44
N VAL A 29 -5.14 -0.88 -2.74
CA VAL A 29 -6.08 -0.21 -3.68
C VAL A 29 -7.42 -0.93 -3.71
N ALA A 30 -7.43 -2.27 -3.72
CA ALA A 30 -8.66 -3.06 -3.69
C ALA A 30 -9.45 -2.85 -2.38
N GLU A 31 -8.78 -2.77 -1.23
CA GLU A 31 -9.41 -2.56 0.07
C GLU A 31 -10.05 -1.18 0.21
N THR A 32 -9.47 -0.15 -0.42
CA THR A 32 -10.09 1.19 -0.44
C THR A 32 -11.39 1.25 -1.26
N ASN A 33 -11.74 0.19 -2.00
CA ASN A 33 -12.92 0.13 -2.89
C ASN A 33 -13.04 1.34 -3.85
N ARG A 34 -11.93 2.03 -4.11
CA ARG A 34 -11.85 3.18 -5.03
C ARG A 34 -11.47 2.70 -6.43
N ALA A 35 -11.85 3.48 -7.45
CA ALA A 35 -11.48 3.20 -8.84
C ALA A 35 -9.97 2.98 -8.93
N PRO A 36 -9.49 1.83 -9.44
CA PRO A 36 -10.11 0.91 -10.40
C PRO A 36 -10.87 -0.32 -9.85
N PHE A 37 -10.95 -0.52 -8.53
CA PHE A 37 -11.65 -1.64 -7.86
C PHE A 37 -12.99 -1.23 -7.25
N ASP A 38 -13.62 -0.23 -7.84
CA ASP A 38 -14.87 0.37 -7.38
C ASP A 38 -16.07 -0.34 -8.01
N VAL A 39 -16.43 -1.48 -7.43
CA VAL A 39 -17.61 -2.27 -7.82
C VAL A 39 -18.85 -1.77 -7.07
N SER A 40 -18.71 -1.50 -5.77
CA SER A 40 -19.80 -1.11 -4.87
C SER A 40 -20.42 0.25 -5.20
N GLU A 41 -19.65 1.23 -5.71
CA GLU A 41 -20.20 2.54 -6.12
C GLU A 41 -20.86 2.44 -7.51
N GLY A 42 -20.33 1.59 -8.40
CA GLY A 42 -20.88 1.31 -9.74
C GLY A 42 -22.20 0.52 -9.75
N GLU A 43 -22.51 -0.22 -8.69
CA GLU A 43 -23.84 -0.82 -8.49
C GLU A 43 -24.79 0.08 -7.67
N SER A 44 -24.23 1.01 -6.88
CA SER A 44 -24.98 2.06 -6.17
C SER A 44 -25.49 3.19 -7.08
N GLU A 45 -24.91 3.37 -8.27
CA GLU A 45 -25.38 4.39 -9.26
C GLU A 45 -26.66 3.96 -10.03
N ILE A 46 -27.02 2.67 -10.00
CA ILE A 46 -28.20 2.11 -10.71
C ILE A 46 -29.46 2.12 -9.84
N VAL A 47 -29.32 2.01 -8.52
CA VAL A 47 -30.40 2.15 -7.54
C VAL A 47 -29.86 3.03 -6.43
N ALA A 48 -30.02 4.36 -6.59
CA ALA A 48 -29.85 5.39 -5.57
C ALA A 48 -29.21 4.86 -4.26
N GLY A 49 -27.88 4.69 -4.26
CA GLY A 49 -27.19 4.04 -3.15
C GLY A 49 -27.23 4.85 -1.85
N PHE A 50 -26.26 4.60 -0.96
CA PHE A 50 -26.20 5.21 0.37
C PHE A 50 -26.16 6.76 0.38
N HIS A 51 -25.94 7.41 -0.76
CA HIS A 51 -25.97 8.86 -0.90
C HIS A 51 -27.37 9.49 -0.84
N VAL A 52 -28.45 8.69 -0.94
CA VAL A 52 -29.84 9.22 -0.93
C VAL A 52 -30.48 9.19 0.46
N ASP A 53 -30.04 8.29 1.35
CA ASP A 53 -30.65 8.09 2.67
C ASP A 53 -29.94 8.82 3.82
N TYR A 54 -28.73 9.35 3.60
CA TYR A 54 -27.95 10.02 4.64
C TYR A 54 -28.03 11.55 4.56
N SER A 55 -28.27 12.18 5.72
CA SER A 55 -28.16 13.63 5.87
C SER A 55 -26.71 14.09 5.62
N GLY A 56 -26.52 15.38 5.28
CA GLY A 56 -25.21 15.92 4.89
C GLY A 56 -24.04 15.65 5.87
N MET A 57 -24.32 15.44 7.16
CA MET A 57 -23.29 15.08 8.15
C MET A 57 -22.90 13.60 8.09
N GLY A 58 -23.85 12.70 7.84
CA GLY A 58 -23.58 11.27 7.63
C GLY A 58 -22.79 11.05 6.34
N PHE A 59 -23.18 11.73 5.26
CA PHE A 59 -22.44 11.76 4.01
C PHE A 59 -20.98 12.21 4.23
N ALA A 60 -20.77 13.35 4.92
CA ALA A 60 -19.43 13.85 5.20
C ALA A 60 -18.57 12.85 6.02
N ALA A 61 -19.16 12.14 6.98
CA ALA A 61 -18.46 11.14 7.77
C ALA A 61 -18.01 9.93 6.93
N PHE A 62 -18.83 9.47 5.98
CA PHE A 62 -18.45 8.38 5.07
C PHE A 62 -17.29 8.77 4.16
N PHE A 63 -17.33 9.96 3.54
CA PHE A 63 -16.21 10.45 2.73
C PHE A 63 -14.94 10.58 3.58
N LEU A 64 -15.06 11.16 4.78
CA LEU A 64 -13.91 11.31 5.68
C LEU A 64 -13.32 9.95 6.05
N ALA A 65 -14.15 8.96 6.38
CA ALA A 65 -13.70 7.62 6.72
C ALA A 65 -13.00 6.92 5.54
N GLU A 66 -13.51 7.10 4.32
CA GLU A 66 -12.90 6.53 3.11
C GLU A 66 -11.53 7.15 2.81
N TYR A 67 -11.40 8.48 2.93
CA TYR A 67 -10.11 9.17 2.79
C TYR A 67 -9.15 8.84 3.93
N ALA A 68 -9.66 8.67 5.16
CA ALA A 68 -8.86 8.22 6.29
C ALA A 68 -8.32 6.81 6.07
N ASN A 69 -9.12 5.89 5.50
CA ASN A 69 -8.68 4.54 5.17
C ASN A 69 -7.56 4.55 4.11
N MET A 70 -7.71 5.36 3.05
CA MET A 70 -6.66 5.54 2.04
C MET A 70 -5.35 6.06 2.65
N LEU A 71 -5.41 7.04 3.55
CA LEU A 71 -4.24 7.55 4.27
C LEU A 71 -3.63 6.51 5.20
N MET A 72 -4.46 5.70 5.87
CA MET A 72 -4.00 4.62 6.75
C MET A 72 -3.22 3.55 5.97
N ILE A 73 -3.76 3.07 4.85
CA ILE A 73 -3.07 2.08 4.00
C ILE A 73 -1.78 2.67 3.42
N SER A 74 -1.80 3.94 3.02
CA SER A 74 -0.60 4.65 2.57
C SER A 74 0.46 4.74 3.67
N ALA A 75 0.06 5.06 4.91
CA ALA A 75 0.95 5.11 6.07
C ALA A 75 1.56 3.75 6.40
N LEU A 76 0.75 2.68 6.37
CA LEU A 76 1.22 1.31 6.58
C LEU A 76 2.21 0.90 5.49
N THR A 77 1.95 1.23 4.23
CA THR A 77 2.87 0.98 3.11
C THR A 77 4.24 1.61 3.37
N VAL A 78 4.26 2.87 3.81
CA VAL A 78 5.49 3.62 4.10
C VAL A 78 6.27 3.00 5.27
N ILE A 79 5.58 2.58 6.33
CA ILE A 79 6.19 1.98 7.51
C ILE A 79 6.75 0.58 7.20
N LEU A 80 5.99 -0.22 6.46
CA LEU A 80 6.32 -1.62 6.21
C LEU A 80 7.39 -1.78 5.13
N PHE A 81 7.37 -0.99 4.06
CA PHE A 81 8.23 -1.22 2.90
C PHE A 81 9.24 -0.10 2.61
N LEU A 82 8.91 1.15 2.91
CA LEU A 82 9.73 2.32 2.53
C LEU A 82 10.55 2.90 3.70
N GLY A 83 10.81 2.16 4.76
CA GLY A 83 11.69 2.62 5.84
C GLY A 83 11.10 3.67 6.76
N GLY A 84 9.79 3.96 6.70
CA GLY A 84 9.12 4.89 7.60
C GLY A 84 9.81 6.26 7.67
N TRP A 85 10.44 6.52 8.83
CA TRP A 85 11.09 7.77 9.23
C TRP A 85 12.55 7.87 8.76
N ASN A 86 13.11 6.81 8.18
CA ASN A 86 14.52 6.77 7.77
C ASN A 86 14.73 7.63 6.51
N PRO A 87 15.81 8.41 6.43
CA PRO A 87 16.13 9.19 5.23
C PRO A 87 16.43 8.27 4.04
N LEU A 88 16.16 8.74 2.82
CA LEU A 88 16.49 8.01 1.57
C LEU A 88 17.98 7.70 1.49
N PHE A 89 18.81 8.67 1.87
CA PHE A 89 20.25 8.51 1.88
C PHE A 89 20.83 8.93 3.22
N ASP A 90 21.78 8.13 3.71
CA ASP A 90 22.42 8.35 5.00
C ASP A 90 23.63 9.30 4.89
N PHE A 91 23.51 10.34 4.06
CA PHE A 91 24.54 11.38 3.90
C PHE A 91 23.98 12.79 4.16
N PRO A 92 24.77 13.70 4.76
CA PRO A 92 24.39 15.11 4.88
C PRO A 92 24.22 15.74 3.49
N PRO A 93 23.13 16.46 3.20
CA PRO A 93 22.23 17.14 4.13
C PRO A 93 20.92 16.40 4.45
N PHE A 94 20.69 15.20 3.92
CA PHE A 94 19.42 14.47 4.06
C PHE A 94 19.14 14.01 5.50
N THR A 95 20.19 13.85 6.30
CA THR A 95 20.13 13.53 7.74
C THR A 95 19.79 14.73 8.62
N TRP A 96 19.85 15.96 8.10
CA TRP A 96 19.50 17.18 8.85
C TRP A 96 18.00 17.44 8.91
N LEU A 97 17.23 16.81 8.02
CA LEU A 97 15.76 16.92 8.02
C LEU A 97 15.15 16.00 9.08
N PRO A 98 14.13 16.46 9.83
CA PRO A 98 13.44 15.62 10.81
C PRO A 98 12.84 14.37 10.16
N GLY A 99 12.91 13.22 10.84
CA GLY A 99 12.33 11.97 10.34
C GLY A 99 10.83 12.04 10.02
N LEU A 100 10.10 12.95 10.67
CA LEU A 100 8.69 13.22 10.36
C LEU A 100 8.49 13.78 8.95
N PHE A 101 9.42 14.63 8.46
CA PHE A 101 9.36 15.15 7.10
C PHE A 101 9.49 14.02 6.08
N TRP A 102 10.41 13.08 6.33
CA TRP A 102 10.59 11.91 5.47
C TRP A 102 9.36 11.00 5.45
N PHE A 103 8.74 10.79 6.60
CA PHE A 103 7.50 10.04 6.69
C PHE A 103 6.38 10.70 5.88
N LEU A 104 6.15 12.01 6.08
CA LEU A 104 5.10 12.75 5.38
C LEU A 104 5.36 12.86 3.87
N ALA A 105 6.62 13.02 3.45
CA ALA A 105 6.99 13.05 2.05
C ALA A 105 6.75 11.69 1.36
N LYS A 106 7.09 10.58 2.02
CA LYS A 106 6.80 9.23 1.49
C LYS A 106 5.30 8.96 1.49
N LEU A 107 4.59 9.39 2.54
CA LEU A 107 3.13 9.28 2.62
C LEU A 107 2.45 10.00 1.47
N SER A 108 2.88 11.23 1.16
CA SER A 108 2.31 12.00 0.04
C SER A 108 2.63 11.37 -1.32
N VAL A 109 3.82 10.80 -1.50
CA VAL A 109 4.17 10.05 -2.71
C VAL A 109 3.28 8.81 -2.88
N VAL A 110 3.07 8.02 -1.82
CA VAL A 110 2.20 6.84 -1.88
C VAL A 110 0.75 7.27 -2.13
N ALA A 111 0.24 8.26 -1.40
CA ALA A 111 -1.10 8.80 -1.63
C ALA A 111 -1.28 9.34 -3.07
N PHE A 112 -0.24 9.98 -3.63
CA PHE A 112 -0.22 10.41 -5.02
C PHE A 112 -0.26 9.22 -6.00
N LEU A 113 0.43 8.12 -5.71
CA LEU A 113 0.32 6.89 -6.51
C LEU A 113 -1.12 6.34 -6.53
N PHE A 114 -1.82 6.36 -5.40
CA PHE A 114 -3.25 5.98 -5.35
C PHE A 114 -4.11 6.87 -6.25
N LEU A 115 -3.88 8.20 -6.22
CA LEU A 115 -4.58 9.14 -7.12
C LEU A 115 -4.22 8.90 -8.59
N TRP A 116 -2.97 8.56 -8.88
CA TRP A 116 -2.50 8.29 -10.24
C TRP A 116 -3.08 6.98 -10.79
N PHE A 117 -3.15 5.92 -9.98
CA PHE A 117 -3.79 4.66 -10.38
C PHE A 117 -5.26 4.84 -10.71
N ARG A 118 -5.97 5.68 -9.94
CA ARG A 118 -7.34 6.07 -10.26
C ARG A 118 -7.47 6.75 -11.63
N ALA A 119 -6.51 7.59 -12.00
CA ALA A 119 -6.55 8.30 -13.28
C ALA A 119 -6.14 7.44 -14.49
N THR A 120 -5.33 6.40 -14.27
CA THR A 120 -4.70 5.64 -15.36
C THR A 120 -5.48 4.38 -15.74
N PHE A 121 -6.10 3.71 -14.77
CA PHE A 121 -6.70 2.40 -14.99
C PHE A 121 -8.22 2.47 -15.19
N PRO A 122 -8.76 1.81 -16.24
CA PRO A 122 -10.19 1.59 -16.38
C PRO A 122 -10.75 0.75 -15.21
N ARG A 123 -12.06 0.88 -14.97
CA ARG A 123 -12.79 0.07 -13.97
C ARG A 123 -12.65 -1.42 -14.30
N TYR A 124 -12.25 -2.24 -13.32
CA TYR A 124 -12.22 -3.70 -13.46
C TYR A 124 -13.55 -4.33 -13.04
N ARG A 125 -13.95 -5.40 -13.74
CA ARG A 125 -15.16 -6.17 -13.38
C ARG A 125 -14.90 -7.05 -12.16
N TYR A 126 -15.92 -7.21 -11.29
CA TYR A 126 -15.86 -8.05 -10.08
C TYR A 126 -15.20 -9.43 -10.30
N ASP A 127 -15.61 -10.13 -11.37
CA ASP A 127 -15.09 -11.46 -11.70
C ASP A 127 -13.58 -11.48 -11.96
N GLN A 128 -13.04 -10.40 -12.54
CA GLN A 128 -11.61 -10.27 -12.84
C GLN A 128 -10.82 -9.99 -11.57
N ILE A 129 -11.38 -9.20 -10.65
CA ILE A 129 -10.79 -8.85 -9.36
C ILE A 129 -10.69 -10.10 -8.48
N MET A 130 -11.78 -10.88 -8.40
CA MET A 130 -11.78 -12.14 -7.66
C MET A 130 -10.79 -13.15 -8.25
N ARG A 131 -10.71 -13.24 -9.59
CA ARG A 131 -9.72 -14.10 -10.24
C ARG A 131 -8.29 -13.64 -9.96
N LEU A 132 -8.02 -12.33 -9.90
CA LEU A 132 -6.71 -11.78 -9.57
C LEU A 132 -6.32 -12.10 -8.13
N GLY A 133 -7.22 -11.86 -7.17
CA GLY A 133 -6.97 -12.18 -5.76
C GLY A 133 -6.70 -13.66 -5.53
N TRP A 134 -7.59 -14.52 -6.03
CA TRP A 134 -7.50 -15.96 -5.79
C TRP A 134 -6.41 -16.67 -6.61
N LYS A 135 -6.21 -16.30 -7.88
CA LYS A 135 -5.26 -17.00 -8.76
C LYS A 135 -3.89 -16.37 -8.80
N VAL A 136 -3.74 -15.10 -8.44
CA VAL A 136 -2.45 -14.39 -8.53
C VAL A 136 -1.95 -14.02 -7.14
N PHE A 137 -2.72 -13.29 -6.32
CA PHE A 137 -2.19 -12.83 -5.03
C PHE A 137 -1.88 -13.97 -4.06
N ILE A 138 -2.81 -14.91 -3.85
CA ILE A 138 -2.60 -16.01 -2.90
C ILE A 138 -1.40 -16.90 -3.29
N PRO A 139 -1.25 -17.37 -4.54
CA PRO A 139 -0.11 -18.19 -4.90
C PRO A 139 1.21 -17.41 -4.83
N VAL A 140 1.22 -16.14 -5.25
CA VAL A 140 2.43 -15.29 -5.19
C VAL A 140 2.89 -15.08 -3.76
N THR A 141 1.98 -14.73 -2.83
CA THR A 141 2.36 -14.52 -1.42
C THR A 141 2.87 -15.80 -0.78
N LEU A 142 2.23 -16.96 -1.05
CA LEU A 142 2.68 -18.25 -0.52
C LEU A 142 4.07 -18.65 -1.03
N ILE A 143 4.31 -18.52 -2.34
CA ILE A 143 5.62 -18.82 -2.92
C ILE A 143 6.67 -17.87 -2.34
N TRP A 144 6.36 -16.58 -2.21
CA TRP A 144 7.34 -15.61 -1.70
C TRP A 144 7.68 -15.85 -0.23
N ILE A 145 6.71 -16.20 0.60
CA ILE A 145 6.95 -16.57 2.01
C ILE A 145 7.86 -17.79 2.08
N ALA A 146 7.61 -18.82 1.26
CA ALA A 146 8.46 -20.01 1.22
C ALA A 146 9.88 -19.68 0.76
N VAL A 147 10.02 -18.85 -0.29
CA VAL A 147 11.32 -18.36 -0.78
C VAL A 147 12.08 -17.65 0.34
N ILE A 148 11.46 -16.68 1.03
CA ILE A 148 12.10 -15.95 2.14
C ILE A 148 12.51 -16.91 3.26
N GLY A 149 11.65 -17.88 3.60
CA GLY A 149 11.95 -18.90 4.61
C GLY A 149 13.19 -19.73 4.25
N VAL A 150 13.29 -20.17 3.00
CA VAL A 150 14.44 -20.93 2.46
C VAL A 150 15.69 -20.04 2.44
N PHE A 151 15.62 -18.82 1.92
CA PHE A 151 16.76 -17.90 1.87
C PHE A 151 17.32 -17.58 3.26
N LYS A 152 16.44 -17.36 4.25
CA LYS A 152 16.83 -17.16 5.65
C LYS A 152 17.52 -18.38 6.26
N PHE A 153 17.14 -19.59 5.84
CA PHE A 153 17.72 -20.83 6.34
C PHE A 153 19.08 -21.17 5.70
N PHE A 154 19.22 -20.95 4.38
CA PHE A 154 20.41 -21.39 3.62
C PHE A 154 21.55 -20.37 3.55
N THR A 155 21.32 -19.08 3.82
CA THR A 155 22.38 -18.06 3.69
C THR A 155 22.65 -17.31 5.01
N PRO A 156 23.92 -17.07 5.38
CA PRO A 156 24.28 -16.14 6.47
C PRO A 156 23.95 -14.68 6.15
N PHE A 157 23.35 -14.39 4.99
CA PHE A 157 22.79 -13.08 4.60
C PHE A 157 21.43 -12.78 5.24
N GLY A 158 21.04 -13.52 6.29
CA GLY A 158 19.83 -13.26 7.09
C GLY A 158 19.75 -11.85 7.69
N VAL A 159 20.83 -11.06 7.64
CA VAL A 159 20.91 -9.66 8.07
C VAL A 159 20.18 -8.69 7.13
N ILE A 160 19.94 -9.05 5.87
CA ILE A 160 19.19 -8.21 4.91
C ILE A 160 17.67 -8.28 5.18
N PHE A 161 17.21 -9.30 5.91
CA PHE A 161 15.81 -9.58 6.21
C PHE A 161 15.47 -9.49 7.72
N SER A 162 16.39 -9.01 8.57
CA SER A 162 16.23 -8.91 10.03
C SER A 162 15.93 -7.50 10.50
#